data_AF-A0A7V5GZ07-F1
#
_entry.id   AF-A0A7V5GZ07-F1
#
_cell.length_a   1.000
_cell.length_b   1.000
_cell.length_c   1.000
_cell.angle_alpha   90.00
_cell.angle_beta   90.00
_cell.angle_gamma   90.00
#
_symmetry.space_group_name_H-M   'P 1'
#
loop_
_entity.id
_entity.type
_entity.pdbx_description
1 polymer ?
#
loop_
_entity_poly.entity_id
_entity_poly.type
_entity_poly.pdbx_seq_one_letter_code
_entity_poly.pdbx_strand_id
1 'polypeptide(L)'
;MENTQNNSLNQEELQEELQSLNLQLKEKQEHIEDLETVLETISTRFANSIYQFIEILGSIVAFQEKFYEGSHSRFVSTRAVKLAQALKMTDEEIWQVQVAGLLHDIGKVGFKDAILAKFPQEMNEKEMSYYQTHCELGREILKKFSDFNIIAEIVYQHHEYLDGSGFPQGLRGKQIHPGAQIIAIVNTFHNLVYKNRKENDPRMVSLTTQTTLPPSKVDVGGNRFLTAIGYLHQRAGVLFEKRFVEAFVQIMEEERKALGQKIIVRVPVQKLEPGMVIYQNYYTTAGLLVAASGEVISEDSKRALIRLAEYGAIPANILVMK
;
A
#
# COMPACT_ATOMS: atom_id res chain seq x y z
N MET A 1 -35.49 80.93 5.96
CA MET A 1 -35.46 80.21 4.67
C MET A 1 -34.06 79.64 4.40
N GLU A 2 -32.97 80.37 4.67
CA GLU A 2 -31.58 79.85 4.54
C GLU A 2 -31.28 78.58 5.36
N ASN A 3 -31.81 78.47 6.59
CA ASN A 3 -31.48 77.34 7.48
C ASN A 3 -32.07 75.99 7.01
N THR A 4 -33.19 76.01 6.28
CA THR A 4 -33.83 74.82 5.71
C THR A 4 -33.10 74.34 4.45
N GLN A 5 -32.52 75.29 3.71
CA GLN A 5 -31.82 75.05 2.44
C GLN A 5 -30.39 74.53 2.67
N ASN A 6 -29.71 75.01 3.73
CA ASN A 6 -28.44 74.42 4.19
C ASN A 6 -28.61 73.00 4.73
N ASN A 7 -29.71 72.69 5.42
CA ASN A 7 -29.97 71.33 5.92
C ASN A 7 -30.30 70.33 4.81
N SER A 8 -30.98 70.77 3.74
CA SER A 8 -31.25 69.89 2.58
C SER A 8 -30.00 69.61 1.75
N LEU A 9 -29.15 70.63 1.54
CA LEU A 9 -27.85 70.47 0.86
C LEU A 9 -26.94 69.47 1.60
N ASN A 10 -26.88 69.56 2.93
CA ASN A 10 -26.07 68.66 3.77
C ASN A 10 -26.63 67.22 3.82
N GLN A 11 -27.94 67.04 3.61
CA GLN A 11 -28.55 65.71 3.50
C GLN A 11 -28.29 65.04 2.14
N GLU A 12 -28.28 65.81 1.05
CA GLU A 12 -27.95 65.31 -0.29
C GLU A 12 -26.48 64.90 -0.35
N GLU A 13 -25.54 65.72 0.16
CA GLU A 13 -24.12 65.35 0.25
C GLU A 13 -23.90 64.06 1.04
N LEU A 14 -24.57 63.89 2.20
CA LEU A 14 -24.50 62.65 2.98
C LEU A 14 -25.07 61.44 2.21
N GLN A 15 -26.13 61.63 1.42
CA GLN A 15 -26.71 60.55 0.62
C GLN A 15 -25.77 60.14 -0.51
N GLU A 16 -25.11 61.09 -1.17
CA GLU A 16 -24.10 60.80 -2.20
C GLU A 16 -22.88 60.07 -1.61
N GLU A 17 -22.39 60.50 -0.45
CA GLU A 17 -21.27 59.84 0.23
C GLU A 17 -21.65 58.41 0.65
N LEU A 18 -22.85 58.20 1.20
CA LEU A 18 -23.36 56.89 1.57
C LEU A 18 -23.56 55.96 0.34
N GLN A 19 -24.02 56.50 -0.79
CA GLN A 19 -24.11 55.76 -2.05
C GLN A 19 -22.72 55.35 -2.56
N SER A 20 -21.75 56.27 -2.53
CA SER A 20 -20.37 56.00 -2.93
C SER A 20 -19.73 54.94 -2.03
N LEU A 21 -19.93 55.03 -0.72
CA LEU A 21 -19.41 54.04 0.22
C LEU A 21 -20.05 52.66 0.02
N ASN A 22 -21.36 52.59 -0.22
CA ASN A 22 -22.04 51.34 -0.52
C ASN A 22 -21.54 50.71 -1.83
N LEU A 23 -21.23 51.51 -2.85
CA LEU A 23 -20.62 51.03 -4.09
C LEU A 23 -19.23 50.43 -3.82
N GLN A 24 -18.39 51.14 -3.07
CA GLN A 24 -17.05 50.65 -2.69
C GLN A 24 -17.12 49.37 -1.84
N LEU A 25 -18.10 49.26 -0.94
CA LEU A 25 -18.32 48.05 -0.14
C LEU A 25 -18.70 46.87 -1.04
N LYS A 26 -19.57 47.09 -2.02
CA LYS A 26 -19.96 46.07 -2.98
C LYS A 26 -18.78 45.60 -3.84
N GLU A 27 -17.99 46.53 -4.36
CA GLU A 27 -16.78 46.20 -5.14
C GLU A 27 -15.77 45.40 -4.30
N LYS A 28 -15.59 45.75 -3.02
CA LYS A 28 -14.73 44.99 -2.10
C LYS A 28 -15.29 43.60 -1.78
N GLN A 29 -16.60 43.46 -1.65
CA GLN A 29 -17.25 42.16 -1.45
C GLN A 29 -17.04 41.25 -2.66
N GLU A 30 -17.29 41.76 -3.87
CA GLU A 30 -17.03 41.02 -5.12
C GLU A 30 -15.55 40.62 -5.22
N HIS A 31 -14.62 41.51 -4.85
CA HIS A 31 -13.20 41.19 -4.85
C HIS A 31 -12.81 40.10 -3.83
N ILE A 32 -13.43 40.09 -2.65
CA ILE A 32 -13.21 39.04 -1.62
C ILE A 32 -13.72 37.69 -2.13
N GLU A 33 -14.90 37.64 -2.76
CA GLU A 33 -15.44 36.41 -3.34
C GLU A 33 -14.52 35.84 -4.45
N ASP A 34 -13.97 36.73 -5.29
CA ASP A 34 -12.96 36.35 -6.29
C ASP A 34 -11.69 35.78 -5.64
N LEU A 35 -11.20 36.43 -4.59
CA LEU A 35 -10.02 35.98 -3.82
C LEU A 35 -10.23 34.61 -3.17
N GLU A 36 -11.41 34.36 -2.58
CA GLU A 36 -11.77 33.07 -1.99
C GLU A 36 -11.78 31.96 -3.05
N THR A 37 -12.36 32.23 -4.21
CA THR A 37 -12.41 31.29 -5.34
C THR A 37 -11.00 30.97 -5.86
N VAL A 38 -10.14 31.98 -5.97
CA VAL A 38 -8.73 31.79 -6.37
C VAL A 38 -7.97 30.97 -5.33
N LEU A 39 -8.17 31.24 -4.04
CA LEU A 39 -7.52 30.51 -2.95
C LEU A 39 -7.93 29.03 -2.93
N GLU A 40 -9.21 28.73 -3.10
CA GLU A 40 -9.72 27.36 -3.18
C GLU A 40 -9.12 26.62 -4.38
N THR A 41 -9.04 27.29 -5.54
CA THR A 41 -8.44 26.73 -6.76
C THR A 41 -6.96 26.42 -6.55
N ILE A 42 -6.20 27.34 -5.96
CA ILE A 42 -4.77 27.15 -5.68
C ILE A 42 -4.57 26.01 -4.67
N SER A 43 -5.35 25.98 -3.60
CA SER A 43 -5.28 24.95 -2.56
C SER A 43 -5.56 23.56 -3.13
N THR A 44 -6.61 23.44 -3.95
CA THR A 44 -6.96 22.18 -4.63
C THR A 44 -5.85 21.73 -5.59
N ARG A 45 -5.29 22.65 -6.39
CA ARG A 45 -4.17 22.34 -7.28
C ARG A 45 -2.94 21.88 -6.51
N PHE A 46 -2.61 22.57 -5.43
CA PHE A 46 -1.47 22.24 -4.59
C PHE A 46 -1.61 20.85 -3.96
N ALA A 47 -2.79 20.55 -3.39
CA ALA A 47 -3.09 19.22 -2.86
C ALA A 47 -2.93 18.14 -3.93
N ASN A 48 -3.49 18.35 -5.12
CA ASN A 48 -3.35 17.42 -6.24
C ASN A 48 -1.88 17.22 -6.67
N SER A 49 -1.08 18.29 -6.69
CA SER A 49 0.35 18.19 -6.99
C SER A 49 1.11 17.38 -5.94
N ILE A 50 0.79 17.53 -4.65
CA ILE A 50 1.37 16.70 -3.58
C ILE A 50 1.02 15.23 -3.78
N TYR A 51 -0.24 14.91 -4.05
CA TYR A 51 -0.66 13.53 -4.31
C TYR A 51 0.07 12.93 -5.52
N GLN A 52 0.18 13.66 -6.62
CA GLN A 52 0.91 13.21 -7.80
C GLN A 52 2.39 12.98 -7.50
N PHE A 53 3.01 13.84 -6.69
CA PHE A 53 4.41 13.68 -6.29
C PHE A 53 4.61 12.42 -5.45
N ILE A 54 3.72 12.14 -4.49
CA ILE A 54 3.72 10.91 -3.68
C ILE A 54 3.60 9.68 -4.56
N GLU A 55 2.72 9.70 -5.57
CA GLU A 55 2.54 8.60 -6.52
C GLU A 55 3.78 8.36 -7.39
N ILE A 56 4.47 9.42 -7.80
CA ILE A 56 5.76 9.32 -8.50
C ILE A 56 6.81 8.66 -7.59
N LEU A 57 6.92 9.08 -6.32
CA LEU A 57 7.83 8.46 -5.37
C LEU A 57 7.49 6.98 -5.14
N GLY A 58 6.21 6.65 -4.99
CA GLY A 58 5.73 5.27 -4.87
C GLY A 58 6.10 4.42 -6.09
N SER A 59 6.05 4.99 -7.30
CA SER A 59 6.49 4.32 -8.52
C SER A 59 7.98 4.01 -8.52
N ILE A 60 8.81 4.89 -7.94
CA ILE A 60 10.25 4.67 -7.78
C ILE A 60 10.52 3.52 -6.81
N VAL A 61 9.77 3.44 -5.71
CA VAL A 61 9.83 2.31 -4.76
C VAL A 61 9.44 1.00 -5.45
N ALA A 62 8.36 1.01 -6.22
CA ALA A 62 7.84 -0.17 -6.91
C ALA A 62 8.87 -0.83 -7.86
N PHE A 63 9.78 -0.06 -8.47
CA PHE A 63 10.84 -0.62 -9.32
C PHE A 63 11.82 -1.57 -8.60
N GLN A 64 11.87 -1.52 -7.27
CA GLN A 64 12.71 -2.41 -6.45
C GLN A 64 11.99 -3.66 -5.96
N GLU A 65 10.66 -3.73 -6.14
CA GLU A 65 9.81 -4.80 -5.61
C GLU A 65 9.78 -6.04 -6.51
N LYS A 66 10.83 -6.27 -7.32
CA LYS A 66 10.93 -7.35 -8.31
C LYS A 66 10.77 -8.76 -7.72
N PHE A 67 10.95 -8.91 -6.41
CA PHE A 67 10.87 -10.17 -5.68
C PHE A 67 9.53 -10.40 -4.99
N TYR A 68 8.50 -9.61 -5.32
CA TYR A 68 7.14 -9.79 -4.83
C TYR A 68 6.17 -10.18 -5.95
N GLU A 69 5.14 -10.92 -5.60
CA GLU A 69 3.94 -11.10 -6.43
C GLU A 69 3.07 -9.84 -6.31
N GLY A 70 3.15 -8.95 -7.31
CA GLY A 70 2.45 -7.65 -7.29
C GLY A 70 3.24 -6.54 -6.60
N SER A 71 2.58 -5.40 -6.33
CA SER A 71 3.21 -4.27 -5.64
C SER A 71 3.08 -4.39 -4.12
N HIS A 72 4.23 -4.45 -3.46
CA HIS A 72 4.35 -4.57 -2.01
C HIS A 72 3.93 -3.28 -1.29
N SER A 73 4.52 -2.16 -1.64
CA SER A 73 4.21 -0.84 -1.07
C SER A 73 2.74 -0.48 -1.24
N ARG A 74 2.14 -0.74 -2.41
CA ARG A 74 0.71 -0.49 -2.61
C ARG A 74 -0.16 -1.41 -1.76
N PHE A 75 0.19 -2.70 -1.66
CA PHE A 75 -0.52 -3.62 -0.77
C PHE A 75 -0.45 -3.11 0.67
N VAL A 76 0.76 -2.78 1.16
CA VAL A 76 0.97 -2.29 2.52
C VAL A 76 0.18 -1.02 2.78
N SER A 77 0.29 -0.02 1.91
CA SER A 77 -0.46 1.24 1.99
C SER A 77 -1.98 1.02 2.07
N THR A 78 -2.54 0.27 1.13
CA THR A 78 -4.00 0.07 1.04
C THR A 78 -4.58 -0.71 2.22
N ARG A 79 -3.86 -1.72 2.72
CA ARG A 79 -4.31 -2.52 3.86
C ARG A 79 -4.08 -1.81 5.19
N ALA A 80 -3.02 -1.01 5.29
CA ALA A 80 -2.77 -0.15 6.43
C ALA A 80 -3.89 0.89 6.61
N VAL A 81 -4.38 1.49 5.52
CA VAL A 81 -5.55 2.39 5.56
C VAL A 81 -6.79 1.68 6.12
N LYS A 82 -7.10 0.48 5.63
CA LYS A 82 -8.25 -0.30 6.14
C LYS A 82 -8.10 -0.61 7.64
N LEU A 83 -6.90 -0.96 8.07
CA LEU A 83 -6.63 -1.20 9.48
C LEU A 83 -6.77 0.07 10.32
N ALA A 84 -6.21 1.20 9.87
CA ALA A 84 -6.34 2.50 10.54
C ALA A 84 -7.81 2.94 10.67
N GLN A 85 -8.60 2.74 9.62
CA GLN A 85 -10.04 2.99 9.63
C GLN A 85 -10.78 2.09 10.63
N ALA A 86 -10.49 0.78 10.66
CA ALA A 86 -11.08 -0.14 11.62
C ALA A 86 -10.70 0.21 13.08
N LEU A 87 -9.52 0.81 13.27
CA LEU A 87 -9.04 1.31 14.55
C LEU A 87 -9.60 2.70 14.93
N LYS A 88 -10.40 3.32 14.05
CA LYS A 88 -11.03 4.64 14.22
C LYS A 88 -10.01 5.78 14.39
N MET A 89 -8.92 5.73 13.64
CA MET A 89 -7.98 6.84 13.52
C MET A 89 -8.61 8.02 12.76
N THR A 90 -8.08 9.22 12.96
CA THR A 90 -8.50 10.44 12.25
C THR A 90 -8.10 10.41 10.77
N ASP A 91 -8.75 11.23 9.94
CA ASP A 91 -8.43 11.31 8.51
C ASP A 91 -6.97 11.70 8.24
N GLU A 92 -6.42 12.58 9.09
CA GLU A 92 -5.01 12.96 9.03
C GLU A 92 -4.08 11.78 9.33
N GLU A 93 -4.34 11.04 10.41
CA GLU A 93 -3.56 9.84 10.76
C GLU A 93 -3.67 8.76 9.67
N ILE A 94 -4.86 8.55 9.09
CA ILE A 94 -5.08 7.61 8.00
C ILE A 94 -4.25 8.01 6.77
N TRP A 95 -4.24 9.30 6.42
CA TRP A 95 -3.41 9.82 5.33
C TRP A 95 -1.92 9.61 5.61
N GLN A 96 -1.45 9.91 6.83
CA GLN A 96 -0.06 9.69 7.22
C GLN A 96 0.32 8.20 7.10
N VAL A 97 -0.54 7.29 7.55
CA VAL A 97 -0.36 5.83 7.43
C VAL A 97 -0.36 5.38 5.96
N GLN A 98 -1.23 5.96 5.13
CA GLN A 98 -1.29 5.66 3.70
C GLN A 98 0.02 5.99 3.01
N VAL A 99 0.52 7.21 3.20
CA VAL A 99 1.76 7.70 2.60
C VAL A 99 2.95 6.93 3.15
N ALA A 100 3.03 6.74 4.46
CA ALA A 100 4.09 5.97 5.08
C ALA A 100 4.12 4.52 4.58
N GLY A 101 2.96 3.86 4.43
CA GLY A 101 2.89 2.51 3.88
C GLY A 101 3.37 2.42 2.44
N LEU A 102 3.09 3.44 1.61
CA LEU A 102 3.56 3.50 0.23
C LEU A 102 5.06 3.75 0.14
N LEU A 103 5.63 4.50 1.08
CA LEU A 103 7.02 4.97 1.03
C LEU A 103 7.94 4.32 2.08
N HIS A 104 7.46 3.33 2.86
CA HIS A 104 8.22 2.74 3.97
C HIS A 104 9.59 2.18 3.56
N ASP A 105 9.68 1.71 2.31
CA ASP A 105 10.87 1.11 1.73
C ASP A 105 11.66 2.06 0.81
N ILE A 106 11.36 3.37 0.80
CA ILE A 106 12.05 4.33 -0.09
C ILE A 106 13.56 4.41 0.18
N GLY A 107 14.01 4.13 1.40
CA GLY A 107 15.44 4.06 1.73
C GLY A 107 16.18 2.88 1.09
N LYS A 108 15.48 1.92 0.47
CA LYS A 108 16.09 0.82 -0.28
C LYS A 108 16.56 1.26 -1.67
N VAL A 109 16.22 2.48 -2.13
CA VAL A 109 16.65 3.00 -3.43
C VAL A 109 18.18 2.91 -3.56
N GLY A 110 18.63 2.11 -4.53
CA GLY A 110 20.05 1.85 -4.78
C GLY A 110 20.61 0.58 -4.12
N PHE A 111 19.80 -0.17 -3.37
CA PHE A 111 20.20 -1.47 -2.85
C PHE A 111 20.40 -2.48 -3.98
N LYS A 112 21.38 -3.37 -3.81
CA LYS A 112 21.65 -4.44 -4.79
C LYS A 112 20.54 -5.49 -4.77
N ASP A 113 20.18 -5.99 -5.95
CA ASP A 113 19.19 -7.08 -6.11
C ASP A 113 19.52 -8.31 -5.23
N ALA A 114 20.81 -8.61 -5.01
CA ALA A 114 21.26 -9.71 -4.15
C ALA A 114 20.84 -9.57 -2.67
N ILE A 115 20.68 -8.33 -2.17
CA ILE A 115 20.18 -8.06 -0.82
C ILE A 115 18.65 -8.10 -0.82
N LEU A 116 18.00 -7.44 -1.80
CA LEU A 116 16.54 -7.35 -1.89
C LEU A 116 15.86 -8.73 -2.03
N ALA A 117 16.52 -9.66 -2.73
CA ALA A 117 16.06 -11.03 -2.91
C ALA A 117 16.05 -11.87 -1.62
N LYS A 118 16.76 -11.46 -0.57
CA LYS A 118 16.88 -12.22 0.67
C LYS A 118 15.78 -11.87 1.66
N PHE A 119 15.43 -12.84 2.50
CA PHE A 119 14.73 -12.55 3.74
C PHE A 119 15.73 -12.13 4.82
N PRO A 120 15.34 -11.27 5.79
CA PRO A 120 16.24 -10.85 6.88
C PRO A 120 16.91 -12.03 7.60
N GLN A 121 16.21 -13.16 7.78
CA GLN A 121 16.75 -14.36 8.44
C GLN A 121 17.82 -15.11 7.62
N GLU A 122 18.01 -14.74 6.36
CA GLU A 122 19.01 -15.32 5.44
C GLU A 122 20.24 -14.42 5.29
N MET A 123 20.19 -13.23 5.87
CA MET A 123 21.26 -12.25 5.80
C MET A 123 22.32 -12.56 6.87
N ASN A 124 23.59 -12.45 6.49
CA ASN A 124 24.65 -12.41 7.50
C ASN A 124 24.65 -11.06 8.24
N GLU A 125 25.44 -10.92 9.29
CA GLU A 125 25.47 -9.70 10.13
C GLU A 125 25.75 -8.42 9.34
N LYS A 126 26.67 -8.46 8.37
CA LYS A 126 27.01 -7.29 7.53
C LYS A 126 25.86 -6.92 6.60
N GLU A 127 25.24 -7.93 6.00
CA GLU A 127 24.07 -7.75 5.13
C GLU A 127 22.87 -7.22 5.91
N MET A 128 22.65 -7.72 7.14
CA MET A 128 21.59 -7.26 8.00
C MET A 128 21.84 -5.82 8.46
N SER A 129 23.05 -5.49 8.89
CA SER A 129 23.42 -4.11 9.26
C SER A 129 23.21 -3.15 8.10
N TYR A 130 23.62 -3.53 6.88
CA TYR A 130 23.33 -2.74 5.68
C TYR A 130 21.82 -2.66 5.40
N TYR A 131 21.09 -3.77 5.52
CA TYR A 131 19.65 -3.78 5.33
C TYR A 131 18.95 -2.79 6.27
N GLN A 132 19.30 -2.77 7.56
CA GLN A 132 18.68 -1.87 8.55
C GLN A 132 18.82 -0.37 8.23
N THR A 133 19.84 0.02 7.46
CA THR A 133 20.05 1.43 7.07
C THR A 133 18.89 2.02 6.27
N HIS A 134 18.06 1.19 5.61
CA HIS A 134 16.96 1.72 4.79
C HIS A 134 15.93 2.50 5.61
N CYS A 135 15.73 2.18 6.89
CA CYS A 135 14.82 2.94 7.75
C CYS A 135 15.33 4.37 7.94
N GLU A 136 16.63 4.51 8.24
CA GLU A 136 17.26 5.82 8.41
C GLU A 136 17.31 6.59 7.09
N LEU A 137 17.77 5.96 6.01
CA LEU A 137 17.79 6.58 4.69
C LEU A 137 16.39 7.04 4.25
N GLY A 138 15.36 6.23 4.49
CA GLY A 138 13.98 6.59 4.22
C GLY A 138 13.53 7.81 5.01
N ARG A 139 13.84 7.86 6.31
CA ARG A 139 13.56 9.01 7.17
C ARG A 139 14.26 10.28 6.66
N GLU A 140 15.55 10.21 6.33
CA GLU A 140 16.34 11.35 5.86
C GLU A 140 15.87 11.88 4.50
N ILE A 141 15.34 11.01 3.63
CA ILE A 141 14.69 11.44 2.38
C ILE A 141 13.41 12.20 2.68
N LEU A 142 12.54 11.65 3.53
CA LEU A 142 11.20 12.19 3.77
C LEU A 142 11.19 13.45 4.65
N LYS A 143 12.10 13.56 5.63
CA LYS A 143 12.22 14.76 6.50
C LYS A 143 12.60 16.05 5.77
N LYS A 144 13.01 15.97 4.49
CA LYS A 144 13.27 17.15 3.66
C LYS A 144 12.01 17.96 3.35
N PHE A 145 10.84 17.34 3.48
CA PHE A 145 9.56 18.02 3.40
C PHE A 145 8.95 18.08 4.80
N SER A 146 8.77 19.29 5.34
CA SER A 146 8.36 19.50 6.74
C SER A 146 7.05 18.80 7.10
N ASP A 147 6.12 18.75 6.16
CA ASP A 147 4.80 18.16 6.39
C ASP A 147 4.86 16.63 6.49
N PHE A 148 6.00 16.03 6.10
CA PHE A 148 6.24 14.59 6.21
C PHE A 148 6.98 14.20 7.49
N ASN A 149 7.15 15.09 8.47
CA ASN A 149 7.86 14.75 9.71
C ASN A 149 7.30 13.52 10.44
N ILE A 150 5.98 13.44 10.59
CA ILE A 150 5.32 12.27 11.22
C ILE A 150 5.42 11.03 10.32
N ILE A 151 5.22 11.20 9.01
CA ILE A 151 5.37 10.12 8.02
C ILE A 151 6.78 9.53 8.06
N ALA A 152 7.81 10.39 8.11
CA ALA A 152 9.20 9.99 8.18
C ALA A 152 9.51 9.24 9.48
N GLU A 153 8.88 9.61 10.59
CA GLU A 153 9.01 8.88 11.85
C GLU A 153 8.34 7.50 11.79
N ILE A 154 7.16 7.40 11.17
CA ILE A 154 6.51 6.10 10.91
C ILE A 154 7.41 5.21 10.05
N VAL A 155 7.99 5.76 8.98
CA VAL A 155 8.93 5.06 8.10
C VAL A 155 10.22 4.68 8.86
N TYR A 156 10.68 5.49 9.80
CA TYR A 156 11.86 5.14 10.58
C TYR A 156 11.61 3.94 11.51
N GLN A 157 10.40 3.85 12.07
CA GLN A 157 10.05 2.87 13.10
C GLN A 157 9.33 1.63 12.56
N HIS A 158 9.10 1.49 11.26
CA HIS A 158 8.22 0.43 10.71
C HIS A 158 8.75 -1.01 10.89
N HIS A 159 9.97 -1.17 11.36
CA HIS A 159 10.60 -2.44 11.75
C HIS A 159 10.79 -2.59 13.27
N GLU A 160 10.23 -1.68 14.07
CA GLU A 160 10.19 -1.79 15.53
C GLU A 160 9.10 -2.79 15.98
N TYR A 161 9.38 -3.48 17.08
CA TYR A 161 8.47 -4.48 17.67
C TYR A 161 8.24 -4.19 19.15
N LEU A 162 7.05 -4.53 19.67
CA LEU A 162 6.66 -4.15 21.03
C LEU A 162 7.64 -4.60 22.14
N ASP A 163 8.33 -5.72 21.94
CA ASP A 163 9.32 -6.28 22.87
C ASP A 163 10.71 -5.61 22.79
N GLY A 164 10.93 -4.72 21.81
CA GLY A 164 12.19 -4.03 21.57
C GLY A 164 13.23 -4.87 20.82
N SER A 165 12.83 -6.00 20.24
CA SER A 165 13.70 -6.80 19.36
C SER A 165 13.82 -6.24 17.93
N GLY A 166 13.02 -5.20 17.62
CA GLY A 166 13.04 -4.50 16.34
C GLY A 166 14.23 -3.55 16.19
N PHE A 167 14.20 -2.81 15.08
CA PHE A 167 15.24 -1.85 14.71
C PHE A 167 14.58 -0.65 14.02
N PRO A 168 15.25 0.52 13.90
CA PRO A 168 16.66 0.79 14.20
C PRO A 168 17.00 1.19 15.65
N GLN A 169 16.01 1.56 16.46
CA GLN A 169 16.20 2.11 17.81
C GLN A 169 15.93 1.09 18.93
N GLY A 170 15.21 -0.01 18.65
CA GLY A 170 14.84 -1.00 19.66
C GLY A 170 13.77 -0.48 20.62
N LEU A 171 12.81 0.29 20.09
CA LEU A 171 11.73 0.89 20.85
C LEU A 171 10.78 -0.17 21.40
N ARG A 172 10.09 0.15 22.50
CA ARG A 172 9.17 -0.78 23.17
C ARG A 172 7.77 -0.20 23.33
N GLY A 173 6.77 -1.06 23.16
CA GLY A 173 5.39 -0.73 23.48
C GLY A 173 4.91 0.59 22.87
N LYS A 174 4.49 1.53 23.74
CA LYS A 174 3.96 2.85 23.37
C LYS A 174 5.00 3.85 22.85
N GLN A 175 6.28 3.52 22.87
CA GLN A 175 7.32 4.35 22.25
C GLN A 175 7.22 4.31 20.72
N ILE A 176 6.66 3.22 20.17
CA ILE A 176 6.48 3.03 18.74
C ILE A 176 5.21 3.75 18.29
N HIS A 177 5.34 4.60 17.27
CA HIS A 177 4.23 5.31 16.68
C HIS A 177 3.12 4.32 16.23
N PRO A 178 1.83 4.58 16.53
CA PRO A 178 0.74 3.66 16.16
C PRO A 178 0.73 3.31 14.66
N GLY A 179 0.98 4.31 13.81
CA GLY A 179 1.12 4.09 12.36
C GLY A 179 2.25 3.12 12.00
N ALA A 180 3.39 3.14 12.70
CA ALA A 180 4.49 2.21 12.44
C ALA A 180 4.12 0.78 12.86
N GLN A 181 3.38 0.61 13.96
CA GLN A 181 2.85 -0.69 14.38
C GLN A 181 1.88 -1.27 13.33
N ILE A 182 1.03 -0.43 12.73
CA ILE A 182 0.15 -0.81 11.61
C ILE A 182 0.99 -1.27 10.41
N ILE A 183 1.97 -0.47 9.97
CA ILE A 183 2.83 -0.84 8.84
C ILE A 183 3.58 -2.14 9.12
N ALA A 184 4.13 -2.33 10.33
CA ALA A 184 4.86 -3.54 10.70
C ALA A 184 4.02 -4.82 10.56
N ILE A 185 2.75 -4.79 10.97
CA ILE A 185 1.81 -5.92 10.85
C ILE A 185 1.56 -6.24 9.37
N VAL A 186 1.16 -5.23 8.59
CA VAL A 186 0.79 -5.42 7.18
C VAL A 186 2.00 -5.81 6.33
N ASN A 187 3.16 -5.19 6.58
CA ASN A 187 4.43 -5.52 5.93
C ASN A 187 4.82 -6.98 6.21
N THR A 188 4.74 -7.40 7.48
CA THR A 188 5.03 -8.79 7.88
C THR A 188 4.11 -9.77 7.14
N PHE A 189 2.81 -9.49 7.11
CA PHE A 189 1.86 -10.33 6.39
C PHE A 189 2.22 -10.45 4.90
N HIS A 190 2.43 -9.33 4.20
CA HIS A 190 2.73 -9.35 2.79
C HIS A 190 4.04 -10.09 2.48
N ASN A 191 5.07 -9.90 3.29
CA ASN A 191 6.34 -10.62 3.17
C ASN A 191 6.17 -12.13 3.31
N LEU A 192 5.32 -12.60 4.23
CA LEU A 192 5.10 -14.03 4.45
C LEU A 192 4.29 -14.69 3.31
N VAL A 193 3.39 -13.95 2.68
CA VAL A 193 2.47 -14.49 1.66
C VAL A 193 3.02 -14.34 0.24
N TYR A 194 3.50 -13.14 -0.10
CA TYR A 194 3.73 -12.72 -1.49
C TYR A 194 5.19 -12.47 -1.87
N LYS A 195 6.15 -12.58 -0.93
CA LYS A 195 7.58 -12.51 -1.28
C LYS A 195 8.05 -13.83 -1.89
N ASN A 196 8.70 -13.76 -3.05
CA ASN A 196 9.25 -14.92 -3.75
C ASN A 196 10.36 -15.55 -2.90
N ARG A 197 10.23 -16.85 -2.61
CA ARG A 197 11.30 -17.65 -1.98
C ARG A 197 12.15 -18.32 -3.06
N LYS A 198 13.46 -18.45 -2.83
CA LYS A 198 14.31 -19.30 -3.66
C LYS A 198 13.83 -20.76 -3.53
N GLU A 199 13.77 -21.49 -4.62
CA GLU A 199 13.18 -22.85 -4.71
C GLU A 199 13.87 -23.93 -3.83
N ASN A 200 14.99 -23.60 -3.13
CA ASN A 200 15.81 -24.56 -2.36
C ASN A 200 15.99 -24.16 -0.88
N ASP A 201 14.92 -23.86 -0.14
CA ASP A 201 15.01 -23.58 1.32
C ASP A 201 14.92 -24.87 2.17
N PRO A 202 16.01 -25.29 2.85
CA PRO A 202 16.05 -26.51 3.66
C PRO A 202 15.17 -26.46 4.94
N ARG A 203 14.58 -25.32 5.30
CA ARG A 203 13.66 -25.19 6.46
C ARG A 203 12.31 -25.88 6.27
N MET A 204 12.02 -26.45 5.10
CA MET A 204 10.83 -27.30 4.88
C MET A 204 10.95 -28.72 5.47
N VAL A 205 12.11 -29.15 5.97
CA VAL A 205 12.28 -30.55 6.45
C VAL A 205 11.72 -30.76 7.87
N SER A 206 11.37 -29.72 8.64
CA SER A 206 11.16 -29.87 10.10
C SER A 206 9.79 -29.47 10.68
N LEU A 207 8.73 -29.31 9.86
CA LEU A 207 7.37 -29.13 10.39
C LEU A 207 6.30 -30.05 9.77
N THR A 208 6.69 -31.03 8.97
CA THR A 208 5.79 -32.09 8.49
C THR A 208 5.86 -33.32 9.41
N THR A 209 5.23 -33.23 10.58
CA THR A 209 4.77 -34.47 11.26
C THR A 209 3.71 -35.12 10.39
N GLN A 210 4.14 -36.18 9.70
CA GLN A 210 3.36 -37.30 9.17
C GLN A 210 2.05 -36.94 8.45
N THR A 211 2.15 -36.81 7.12
CA THR A 211 1.16 -37.47 6.25
C THR A 211 1.84 -37.90 4.97
N THR A 212 1.78 -39.19 4.69
CA THR A 212 2.29 -39.85 3.50
C THR A 212 1.51 -39.39 2.27
N LEU A 213 1.99 -38.37 1.58
CA LEU A 213 1.63 -38.08 0.19
C LEU A 213 2.88 -37.66 -0.59
N PRO A 214 3.13 -38.22 -1.78
CA PRO A 214 4.30 -37.90 -2.60
C PRO A 214 4.25 -36.43 -3.07
N PRO A 215 5.43 -35.81 -3.30
CA PRO A 215 5.54 -34.37 -3.53
C PRO A 215 5.05 -34.03 -4.94
N SER A 216 3.76 -33.77 -5.06
CA SER A 216 3.21 -33.11 -6.23
C SER A 216 2.12 -32.13 -5.82
N LYS A 217 2.42 -30.85 -6.07
CA LYS A 217 1.49 -29.71 -6.24
C LYS A 217 1.08 -28.98 -4.95
N VAL A 218 1.84 -27.91 -4.77
CA VAL A 218 1.75 -26.83 -3.79
C VAL A 218 0.36 -26.19 -3.74
N ASP A 219 -0.23 -26.17 -2.55
CA ASP A 219 -1.29 -25.25 -2.14
C ASP A 219 -0.62 -23.92 -1.71
N VAL A 220 -0.30 -23.05 -2.68
CA VAL A 220 0.57 -21.88 -2.45
C VAL A 220 -0.19 -20.72 -1.78
N GLY A 221 -1.47 -20.52 -2.10
CA GLY A 221 -2.25 -19.39 -1.59
C GLY A 221 -2.92 -19.66 -0.24
N GLY A 222 -3.45 -20.86 -0.03
CA GLY A 222 -4.13 -21.23 1.21
C GLY A 222 -3.16 -21.42 2.37
N ASN A 223 -2.09 -22.18 2.16
CA ASN A 223 -1.14 -22.54 3.21
C ASN A 223 -0.31 -21.31 3.67
N ARG A 224 0.20 -20.49 2.75
CA ARG A 224 0.96 -19.28 3.11
C ARG A 224 0.11 -18.25 3.85
N PHE A 225 -1.13 -18.04 3.41
CA PHE A 225 -2.08 -17.16 4.10
C PHE A 225 -2.33 -17.66 5.53
N LEU A 226 -2.70 -18.93 5.69
CA LEU A 226 -2.97 -19.50 7.01
C LEU A 226 -1.73 -19.48 7.91
N THR A 227 -0.56 -19.73 7.35
CA THR A 227 0.73 -19.61 8.06
C THR A 227 0.97 -18.17 8.51
N ALA A 228 0.71 -17.18 7.66
CA ALA A 228 0.88 -15.77 8.01
C ALA A 228 -0.09 -15.34 9.12
N ILE A 229 -1.38 -15.71 9.02
CA ILE A 229 -2.38 -15.45 10.05
C ILE A 229 -1.99 -16.13 11.38
N GLY A 230 -1.58 -17.41 11.32
CA GLY A 230 -1.10 -18.15 12.49
C GLY A 230 0.11 -17.49 13.15
N TYR A 231 1.07 -17.02 12.33
CA TYR A 231 2.24 -16.28 12.83
C TYR A 231 1.83 -14.97 13.52
N LEU A 232 0.93 -14.18 12.93
CA LEU A 232 0.46 -12.94 13.53
C LEU A 232 -0.23 -13.20 14.87
N HIS A 233 -1.11 -14.21 14.96
CA HIS A 233 -1.73 -14.60 16.23
C HIS A 233 -0.72 -15.04 17.27
N GLN A 234 0.26 -15.87 16.89
CA GLN A 234 1.29 -16.35 17.80
C GLN A 234 2.14 -15.19 18.36
N ARG A 235 2.36 -14.14 17.56
CA ARG A 235 3.20 -12.99 17.91
C ARG A 235 2.41 -11.79 18.44
N ALA A 236 1.08 -11.88 18.51
CA ALA A 236 0.23 -10.85 19.10
C ALA A 236 0.52 -10.68 20.60
N GLY A 237 0.65 -9.45 21.05
CA GLY A 237 1.05 -9.08 22.41
C GLY A 237 2.56 -9.20 22.70
N VAL A 238 3.36 -9.76 21.77
CA VAL A 238 4.82 -9.86 21.90
C VAL A 238 5.52 -8.94 20.90
N LEU A 239 5.28 -9.14 19.60
CA LEU A 239 5.86 -8.29 18.55
C LEU A 239 4.88 -7.20 18.11
N PHE A 240 3.59 -7.52 18.12
CA PHE A 240 2.53 -6.68 17.56
C PHE A 240 1.44 -6.40 18.59
N GLU A 241 0.80 -5.24 18.51
CA GLU A 241 -0.32 -4.92 19.38
C GLU A 241 -1.49 -5.86 19.10
N LYS A 242 -2.06 -6.45 20.17
CA LYS A 242 -3.01 -7.56 20.06
C LYS A 242 -4.29 -7.12 19.35
N ARG A 243 -4.85 -5.97 19.74
CA ARG A 243 -6.07 -5.44 19.11
C ARG A 243 -5.83 -5.08 17.63
N PHE A 244 -4.63 -4.62 17.27
CA PHE A 244 -4.29 -4.32 15.87
C PHE A 244 -4.21 -5.60 15.03
N VAL A 245 -3.61 -6.67 15.57
CA VAL A 245 -3.57 -7.98 14.90
C VAL A 245 -4.97 -8.53 14.71
N GLU A 246 -5.80 -8.52 15.75
CA GLU A 246 -7.18 -9.02 15.68
C GLU A 246 -8.00 -8.30 14.61
N ALA A 247 -7.94 -6.96 14.58
CA ALA A 247 -8.60 -6.16 13.56
C ALA A 247 -8.07 -6.46 12.15
N PHE A 248 -6.75 -6.58 11.98
CA PHE A 248 -6.15 -6.88 10.68
C PHE A 248 -6.54 -8.27 10.16
N VAL A 249 -6.48 -9.29 11.02
CA VAL A 249 -6.88 -10.66 10.67
C VAL A 249 -8.34 -10.68 10.24
N GLN A 250 -9.23 -10.02 10.98
CA GLN A 250 -10.64 -9.92 10.62
C GLN A 250 -10.83 -9.32 9.22
N ILE A 251 -10.17 -8.19 8.92
CA ILE A 251 -10.22 -7.56 7.59
C ILE A 251 -9.76 -8.55 6.50
N MET A 252 -8.64 -9.23 6.71
CA MET A 252 -8.10 -10.17 5.72
C MET A 252 -9.01 -11.39 5.51
N GLU A 253 -9.65 -11.90 6.56
CA GLU A 253 -10.62 -12.98 6.46
C GLU A 253 -11.90 -12.55 5.77
N GLU A 254 -12.41 -11.35 6.06
CA GLU A 254 -13.58 -10.78 5.40
C GLU A 254 -13.32 -10.54 3.91
N GLU A 255 -12.18 -9.96 3.55
CA GLU A 255 -11.77 -9.83 2.14
C GLU A 255 -11.68 -11.18 1.46
N ARG A 256 -11.08 -12.17 2.12
CA ARG A 256 -10.97 -13.54 1.58
C ARG A 256 -12.33 -14.21 1.41
N LYS A 257 -13.28 -13.98 2.33
CA LYS A 257 -14.67 -14.47 2.22
C LYS A 257 -15.44 -13.75 1.12
N ALA A 258 -15.28 -12.42 1.00
CA ALA A 258 -15.96 -11.57 0.04
C ALA A 258 -15.49 -11.81 -1.41
N LEU A 259 -14.21 -12.16 -1.60
CA LEU A 259 -13.68 -12.62 -2.89
C LEU A 259 -14.26 -13.98 -3.32
N GLY A 260 -15.09 -14.61 -2.47
CA GLY A 260 -15.56 -15.97 -2.64
C GLY A 260 -14.41 -16.96 -2.50
N GLN A 261 -14.70 -18.25 -2.51
CA GLN A 261 -13.68 -19.29 -2.66
C GLN A 261 -12.97 -19.23 -4.04
N LYS A 262 -12.80 -18.06 -4.68
CA LYS A 262 -11.98 -17.92 -5.89
C LYS A 262 -10.51 -17.97 -5.51
N ILE A 263 -10.04 -19.18 -5.25
CA ILE A 263 -8.64 -19.44 -4.96
C ILE A 263 -7.89 -19.26 -6.28
N ILE A 264 -7.03 -18.24 -6.32
CA ILE A 264 -6.07 -18.11 -7.42
C ILE A 264 -5.06 -19.23 -7.24
N VAL A 265 -5.17 -20.25 -8.07
CA VAL A 265 -4.32 -21.43 -8.04
C VAL A 265 -3.42 -21.44 -9.27
N ARG A 266 -2.16 -21.83 -9.05
CA ARG A 266 -1.23 -22.08 -10.14
C ARG A 266 -1.42 -23.52 -10.61
N VAL A 267 -2.02 -23.67 -11.78
CA VAL A 267 -2.42 -24.98 -12.32
C VAL A 267 -1.55 -25.30 -13.54
N PRO A 268 -0.93 -26.49 -13.59
CA PRO A 268 -0.30 -26.99 -14.82
C PRO A 268 -1.33 -27.01 -15.94
N VAL A 269 -0.96 -26.60 -17.16
CA VAL A 269 -1.92 -26.49 -18.27
C VAL A 269 -2.68 -27.80 -18.56
N GLN A 270 -2.05 -28.96 -18.29
CA GLN A 270 -2.67 -30.28 -18.45
C GLN A 270 -3.77 -30.56 -17.41
N LYS A 271 -3.78 -29.83 -16.29
CA LYS A 271 -4.75 -29.95 -15.19
C LYS A 271 -5.82 -28.86 -15.21
N LEU A 272 -5.90 -28.04 -16.25
CA LEU A 272 -6.96 -27.05 -16.38
C LEU A 272 -8.32 -27.74 -16.56
N GLU A 273 -9.35 -27.21 -15.93
CA GLU A 273 -10.73 -27.66 -16.06
C GLU A 273 -11.57 -26.55 -16.70
N PRO A 274 -12.51 -26.87 -17.61
CA PRO A 274 -13.44 -25.87 -18.12
C PRO A 274 -14.21 -25.21 -16.98
N GLY A 275 -14.43 -23.90 -17.09
CA GLY A 275 -15.07 -23.08 -16.06
C GLY A 275 -14.10 -22.38 -15.11
N MET A 276 -12.82 -22.78 -15.06
CA MET A 276 -11.76 -22.00 -14.40
C MET A 276 -11.58 -20.64 -15.11
N VAL A 277 -11.26 -19.58 -14.37
CA VAL A 277 -11.10 -18.22 -14.93
C VAL A 277 -9.62 -17.83 -14.97
N ILE A 278 -9.11 -17.37 -16.09
CA ILE A 278 -7.72 -16.90 -16.22
C ILE A 278 -7.51 -15.68 -15.30
N TYR A 279 -6.48 -15.72 -14.46
CA TYR A 279 -6.22 -14.66 -13.48
C TYR A 279 -5.39 -13.48 -14.05
N GLN A 280 -4.53 -13.73 -15.03
CA GLN A 280 -3.63 -12.73 -15.60
C GLN A 280 -3.47 -12.95 -17.10
N ASN A 281 -3.08 -11.90 -17.84
CA ASN A 281 -2.85 -11.99 -19.28
C ASN A 281 -1.64 -12.88 -19.58
N TYR A 282 -1.77 -13.75 -20.59
CA TYR A 282 -0.69 -14.57 -21.14
C TYR A 282 -0.42 -14.20 -22.59
N TYR A 283 0.85 -14.01 -22.92
CA TYR A 283 1.33 -13.64 -24.25
C TYR A 283 2.31 -14.69 -24.76
N THR A 284 2.39 -14.87 -26.07
CA THR A 284 3.47 -15.65 -26.70
C THR A 284 4.80 -14.91 -26.63
N THR A 285 5.89 -15.60 -26.94
CA THR A 285 7.22 -14.99 -27.14
C THR A 285 7.25 -13.91 -28.24
N ALA A 286 6.30 -13.95 -29.18
CA ALA A 286 6.10 -12.95 -30.22
C ALA A 286 5.18 -11.78 -29.79
N GLY A 287 4.73 -11.75 -28.52
CA GLY A 287 3.89 -10.68 -27.97
C GLY A 287 2.39 -10.79 -28.29
N LEU A 288 1.94 -11.91 -28.86
CA LEU A 288 0.51 -12.12 -29.15
C LEU A 288 -0.23 -12.55 -27.88
N LEU A 289 -1.33 -11.86 -27.53
CA LEU A 289 -2.20 -12.25 -26.41
C LEU A 289 -2.90 -13.58 -26.74
N VAL A 290 -2.75 -14.55 -25.85
CA VAL A 290 -3.31 -15.92 -26.01
C VAL A 290 -4.30 -16.32 -24.93
N ALA A 291 -4.30 -15.64 -23.79
CA ALA A 291 -5.36 -15.73 -22.80
C ALA A 291 -5.47 -14.40 -22.04
N ALA A 292 -6.69 -13.89 -21.93
CA ALA A 292 -6.96 -12.64 -21.23
C ALA A 292 -7.36 -12.90 -19.78
N SER A 293 -6.95 -12.02 -18.87
CA SER A 293 -7.47 -11.99 -17.50
C SER A 293 -8.99 -11.87 -17.50
N GLY A 294 -9.67 -12.69 -16.71
CA GLY A 294 -11.13 -12.76 -16.63
C GLY A 294 -11.77 -13.71 -17.66
N GLU A 295 -11.00 -14.28 -18.58
CA GLU A 295 -11.50 -15.24 -19.56
C GLU A 295 -11.83 -16.59 -18.90
N VAL A 296 -13.02 -17.12 -19.17
CA VAL A 296 -13.43 -18.45 -18.69
C VAL A 296 -12.87 -19.51 -19.63
N ILE A 297 -12.12 -20.46 -19.08
CA ILE A 297 -11.52 -21.56 -19.84
C ILE A 297 -12.64 -22.45 -20.39
N SER A 298 -12.74 -22.48 -21.72
CA SER A 298 -13.51 -23.46 -22.50
C SER A 298 -12.65 -24.68 -22.85
N GLU A 299 -13.26 -25.77 -23.32
CA GLU A 299 -12.53 -26.95 -23.83
C GLU A 299 -11.59 -26.60 -25.01
N ASP A 300 -11.97 -25.63 -25.85
CA ASP A 300 -11.13 -25.19 -26.96
C ASP A 300 -9.93 -24.37 -26.50
N SER A 301 -10.15 -23.41 -25.59
CA SER A 301 -9.07 -22.61 -25.00
C SER A 301 -8.10 -23.48 -24.20
N LYS A 302 -8.59 -24.48 -23.45
CA LYS A 302 -7.76 -25.46 -22.74
C LYS A 302 -6.84 -26.21 -23.71
N ARG A 303 -7.37 -26.73 -24.82
CA ARG A 303 -6.56 -27.43 -25.84
C ARG A 303 -5.52 -26.51 -26.47
N ALA A 304 -5.86 -25.25 -26.72
CA ALA A 304 -4.92 -24.27 -27.26
C ALA A 304 -3.79 -23.95 -26.26
N LEU A 305 -4.13 -23.74 -24.98
CA LEU A 305 -3.16 -23.47 -23.91
C LEU A 305 -2.19 -24.62 -23.68
N ILE A 306 -2.68 -25.87 -23.73
CA ILE A 306 -1.82 -27.05 -23.62
C ILE A 306 -0.78 -27.07 -24.76
N ARG A 307 -1.22 -26.91 -26.02
CA ARG A 307 -0.31 -26.89 -27.17
C ARG A 307 0.70 -25.76 -27.06
N LEU A 308 0.24 -24.55 -26.73
CA LEU A 308 1.12 -23.38 -26.59
C LEU A 308 2.19 -23.59 -25.53
N ALA A 309 1.85 -24.25 -24.42
CA ALA A 309 2.83 -24.57 -23.38
C ALA A 309 3.82 -25.67 -23.81
N GLU A 310 3.36 -26.69 -24.56
CA GLU A 310 4.22 -27.74 -25.12
C GLU A 310 5.26 -27.18 -26.10
N TYR A 311 4.88 -26.17 -26.89
CA TYR A 311 5.81 -25.43 -27.76
C TYR A 311 6.64 -24.37 -27.03
N GLY A 312 6.50 -24.23 -25.70
CA GLY A 312 7.23 -23.24 -24.90
C GLY A 312 6.80 -21.79 -25.17
N ALA A 313 5.67 -21.56 -25.83
CA ALA A 313 5.16 -20.23 -26.12
C ALA A 313 4.55 -19.55 -24.88
N ILE A 314 4.09 -20.33 -23.90
CA ILE A 314 3.61 -19.87 -22.59
C ILE A 314 4.16 -20.76 -21.45
N PRO A 315 4.15 -20.30 -20.19
CA PRO A 315 4.58 -21.11 -19.05
C PRO A 315 3.76 -22.40 -18.88
N ALA A 316 4.41 -23.49 -18.46
CA ALA A 316 3.76 -24.78 -18.21
C ALA A 316 2.71 -24.76 -17.09
N ASN A 317 2.74 -23.74 -16.22
CA ASN A 317 1.75 -23.52 -15.17
C ASN A 317 1.18 -22.11 -15.28
N ILE A 318 -0.15 -21.99 -15.27
CA ILE A 318 -0.86 -20.71 -15.39
C ILE A 318 -1.73 -20.45 -14.15
N LEU A 319 -1.99 -19.18 -13.85
CA LEU A 319 -2.80 -18.74 -12.72
C LEU A 319 -4.26 -18.68 -13.15
N VAL A 320 -5.10 -19.41 -12.41
CA VAL A 320 -6.54 -19.44 -12.64
C VAL A 320 -7.29 -19.27 -11.33
N MET A 321 -8.43 -18.60 -11.37
CA MET A 321 -9.40 -18.58 -10.29
C MET A 321 -10.26 -19.84 -10.42
N LYS A 322 -10.27 -20.66 -9.36
CA LYS A 322 -11.18 -21.79 -9.20
C LYS A 322 -12.36 -21.37 -8.34
#